data_AF-A0AAV7ERG5-F1
#
_entry.id   AF-A0AAV7ERG5-F1
#
_cell.length_a   1.000
_cell.length_b   1.000
_cell.length_c   1.000
_cell.angle_alpha   90.00
_cell.angle_beta   90.00
_cell.angle_gamma   90.00
#
_symmetry.space_group_name_H-M   'P 1'
#
loop_
_entity.id
_entity.type
_entity.pdbx_description
1 polymer ?
#
loop_
_entity_poly.entity_id
_entity_poly.type
_entity_poly.pdbx_seq_one_letter_code
_entity_poly.pdbx_strand_id
1 'polypeptide(L)'
;MFEVAVVEISSYMMEIPHKSFCPAVAVILNLTPHHLERHKTMENYAEMKCRVFAKMKYGKLAMLPSRDQYLEAAFRKYAHNCNVAWIGDLPGVKILGDKESSGFEMLIEPLRLHRCVSP
;
A
#
# COMPACT_ATOMS: atom_id res chain seq x y z
N MET A 1 20.46 2.87 -14.28
CA MET A 1 20.00 2.39 -12.95
C MET A 1 18.63 3.02 -12.72
N PHE A 2 17.59 2.24 -12.45
CA PHE A 2 16.26 2.79 -12.20
C PHE A 2 16.16 3.21 -10.73
N GLU A 3 15.67 4.42 -10.47
CA GLU A 3 15.49 4.94 -9.09
C GLU A 3 14.24 4.37 -8.42
N VAL A 4 13.27 3.91 -9.21
CA VAL A 4 11.99 3.34 -8.76
C VAL A 4 11.64 2.13 -9.62
N ALA A 5 11.09 1.09 -8.99
CA ALA A 5 10.48 -0.05 -9.67
C ALA A 5 9.02 -0.16 -9.26
N VAL A 6 8.14 -0.32 -10.25
CA VAL A 6 6.73 -0.64 -10.05
C VAL A 6 6.53 -2.08 -10.49
N VAL A 7 6.00 -2.91 -9.59
CA VAL A 7 5.81 -4.33 -9.85
C VAL A 7 4.37 -4.73 -9.53
N GLU A 8 3.77 -5.49 -10.43
CA GLU A 8 2.50 -6.17 -10.16
C GLU A 8 2.80 -7.46 -9.39
N ILE A 9 2.07 -7.70 -8.30
CA ILE A 9 2.24 -8.88 -7.45
C ILE A 9 0.89 -9.59 -7.30
N SER A 10 0.87 -10.88 -7.64
CA SER A 10 -0.31 -11.71 -7.45
C SER A 10 -0.42 -12.23 -6.02
N SER A 11 -1.62 -12.64 -5.61
CA SER A 11 -1.83 -13.33 -4.33
C SER A 11 -0.99 -14.60 -4.20
N TYR A 12 -0.72 -15.28 -5.31
CA TYR A 12 0.09 -16.51 -5.33
C TYR A 12 1.54 -16.26 -4.91
N MET A 13 2.10 -15.12 -5.31
CA MET A 13 3.47 -14.74 -4.92
C MET A 13 3.56 -14.45 -3.41
N MET A 14 2.44 -14.00 -2.82
CA MET A 14 2.33 -13.70 -1.39
C MET A 14 2.13 -14.93 -0.50
N GLU A 15 1.81 -16.08 -1.10
CA GLU A 15 1.80 -17.37 -0.39
C GLU A 15 3.20 -17.80 0.02
N ILE A 16 4.19 -17.48 -0.82
CA ILE A 16 5.59 -17.84 -0.60
C ILE A 16 6.19 -16.87 0.42
N PRO A 17 6.63 -17.35 1.59
CA PRO A 17 7.27 -16.49 2.58
C PRO A 17 8.54 -15.85 2.02
N HIS A 18 8.56 -14.53 1.98
CA HIS A 18 9.71 -13.75 1.56
C HIS A 18 10.32 -13.02 2.77
N LYS A 19 11.64 -13.13 2.92
CA LYS A 19 12.34 -12.47 4.05
C LYS A 19 12.57 -10.98 3.80
N SER A 20 12.69 -10.57 2.53
CA SER A 20 13.22 -9.25 2.17
C SER A 20 12.25 -8.37 1.37
N PHE A 21 11.07 -8.87 1.01
CA PHE A 21 10.10 -8.07 0.25
C PHE A 21 9.44 -7.06 1.19
N CYS A 22 9.74 -5.78 0.97
CA CYS A 22 9.38 -4.71 1.88
C CYS A 22 9.26 -3.38 1.09
N PRO A 23 8.25 -3.25 0.22
CA PRO A 23 8.12 -2.11 -0.68
C PRO A 23 7.96 -0.80 0.09
N ALA A 24 8.38 0.32 -0.50
CA ALA A 24 8.18 1.65 0.09
C ALA A 24 6.69 2.04 0.11
N VAL A 25 5.97 1.65 -0.94
CA VAL A 25 4.53 1.82 -1.12
C VAL A 25 3.94 0.49 -1.60
N ALA A 26 2.85 0.04 -0.99
CA ALA A 26 2.08 -1.11 -1.46
C ALA A 26 0.62 -0.74 -1.61
N VAL A 27 0.00 -1.19 -2.69
CA VAL A 27 -1.35 -0.80 -3.07
C VAL A 27 -2.17 -2.05 -3.40
N ILE A 28 -3.32 -2.20 -2.75
CA ILE A 28 -4.38 -3.11 -3.18
C ILE A 28 -5.47 -2.25 -3.81
N LEU A 29 -5.76 -2.47 -5.09
CA LEU A 29 -6.71 -1.64 -5.85
C LEU A 29 -8.16 -2.10 -5.73
N ASN A 30 -8.38 -3.42 -5.63
CA ASN A 30 -9.69 -4.03 -5.46
C ASN A 30 -9.53 -5.46 -4.90
N LEU A 31 -10.65 -6.01 -4.42
CA LEU A 31 -10.76 -7.42 -4.05
C LEU A 31 -12.08 -7.98 -4.59
N THR A 32 -12.03 -8.53 -5.80
CA THR A 32 -13.15 -9.28 -6.38
C THR A 32 -12.90 -10.79 -6.29
N PRO A 33 -13.95 -11.63 -6.22
CA PRO A 33 -13.79 -13.09 -6.21
C PRO A 33 -12.95 -13.57 -7.39
N HIS A 34 -11.75 -14.06 -7.10
CA HIS A 34 -10.81 -14.57 -8.09
C HIS A 34 -9.93 -15.62 -7.41
N HIS A 35 -9.68 -16.74 -8.07
CA HIS A 35 -8.88 -17.85 -7.53
C HIS A 35 -9.40 -18.46 -6.22
N LEU A 36 -10.72 -18.45 -6.00
CA LEU A 36 -11.32 -19.05 -4.81
C LEU A 36 -11.13 -20.57 -4.75
N GLU A 37 -10.90 -21.25 -5.89
CA GLU A 37 -10.52 -22.65 -5.89
C GLU A 37 -9.23 -22.93 -5.09
N ARG A 38 -8.35 -21.93 -4.94
CA ARG A 38 -7.11 -22.05 -4.16
C ARG A 38 -7.21 -21.45 -2.77
N HIS A 39 -7.76 -20.24 -2.66
CA HIS A 39 -7.84 -19.52 -1.38
C HIS A 39 -9.03 -19.97 -0.52
N LYS A 40 -9.96 -20.73 -1.11
CA LYS A 40 -11.17 -21.32 -0.50
C LYS A 40 -12.23 -20.29 -0.11
N THR A 41 -11.83 -19.19 0.54
CA THR A 41 -12.74 -18.14 1.01
C THR A 41 -12.19 -16.74 0.69
N MET A 42 -13.08 -15.73 0.70
CA MET A 42 -12.70 -14.34 0.47
C MET A 42 -11.80 -13.79 1.58
N GLU A 43 -12.00 -14.23 2.83
CA GLU A 43 -11.19 -13.86 3.98
C GLU A 43 -9.73 -14.32 3.81
N ASN A 44 -9.54 -15.57 3.41
CA ASN A 44 -8.20 -16.11 3.13
C ASN A 44 -7.54 -15.39 1.96
N TYR A 45 -8.32 -15.07 0.93
CA TYR A 45 -7.83 -14.34 -0.24
C TYR A 45 -7.36 -12.92 0.14
N ALA A 46 -8.16 -12.22 0.94
CA ALA A 46 -7.81 -10.91 1.49
C ALA A 46 -6.58 -10.98 2.38
N GLU A 47 -6.52 -11.95 3.30
CA GLU A 47 -5.36 -12.18 4.15
C GLU A 47 -4.10 -12.42 3.33
N MET A 48 -4.20 -13.20 2.25
CA MET A 48 -3.07 -13.49 1.38
C MET A 48 -2.53 -12.23 0.72
N LYS A 49 -3.39 -11.37 0.17
CA LYS A 49 -2.96 -10.08 -0.40
C LYS A 49 -2.38 -9.14 0.65
N CYS A 50 -3.00 -9.07 1.84
CA CYS A 50 -2.55 -8.19 2.93
C CYS A 50 -1.16 -8.55 3.50
N ARG A 51 -0.63 -9.75 3.22
CA ARG A 51 0.76 -10.10 3.56
C ARG A 51 1.78 -9.13 2.97
N VAL A 52 1.41 -8.38 1.92
CA VAL A 52 2.30 -7.39 1.27
C VAL A 52 2.74 -6.31 2.28
N PHE A 53 1.91 -6.07 3.30
CA PHE A 53 2.14 -5.09 4.36
C PHE A 53 2.94 -5.64 5.54
N ALA A 54 3.20 -6.96 5.61
CA ALA A 54 3.71 -7.63 6.80
C ALA A 54 5.07 -7.11 7.29
N LYS A 55 5.88 -6.55 6.40
CA LYS A 55 7.21 -6.00 6.72
C LYS A 55 7.30 -4.49 6.55
N MET A 56 6.24 -3.82 6.09
CA MET A 56 6.27 -2.38 5.85
C MET A 56 6.31 -1.65 7.20
N LYS A 57 7.39 -0.92 7.46
CA LYS A 57 7.67 -0.17 8.70
C LYS A 57 8.26 1.21 8.40
N TYR A 58 8.31 2.08 9.41
CA TYR A 58 9.05 3.36 9.36
C TYR A 58 8.56 4.35 8.29
N GLY A 59 7.27 4.70 8.33
CA GLY A 59 6.70 5.71 7.43
C GLY A 59 6.36 5.23 6.01
N LYS A 60 6.49 3.92 5.75
CA LYS A 60 6.02 3.28 4.50
C LYS A 60 4.50 3.38 4.36
N LEU A 61 4.01 3.44 3.13
CA LEU A 61 2.61 3.71 2.83
C LEU A 61 1.87 2.48 2.29
N ALA A 62 0.86 2.03 3.03
CA ALA A 62 -0.11 1.03 2.59
C ALA A 62 -1.37 1.72 2.06
N MET A 63 -1.83 1.30 0.88
CA MET A 63 -3.07 1.79 0.28
C MET A 63 -4.03 0.63 0.00
N LEU A 64 -5.29 0.79 0.41
CA LEU A 64 -6.34 -0.22 0.24
C LEU A 64 -7.65 0.43 -0.23
N PRO A 65 -8.55 -0.30 -0.90
CA PRO A 65 -9.90 0.18 -1.20
C PRO A 65 -10.65 0.44 0.11
N SER A 66 -11.43 1.51 0.15
CA SER A 66 -12.33 1.74 1.26
C SER A 66 -13.54 0.81 1.21
N ARG A 67 -14.12 0.54 2.37
CA ARG A 67 -15.38 -0.20 2.53
C ARG A 67 -15.32 -1.65 2.05
N ASP A 68 -14.13 -2.22 1.91
CA ASP A 68 -13.95 -3.65 1.68
C ASP A 68 -13.77 -4.37 3.03
N GLN A 69 -14.84 -5.01 3.50
CA GLN A 69 -14.88 -5.65 4.81
C GLN A 69 -13.78 -6.73 5.00
N TYR A 70 -13.39 -7.42 3.92
CA TYR A 70 -12.41 -8.50 3.99
C TYR A 70 -11.01 -7.93 4.11
N LEU A 71 -10.69 -6.91 3.31
CA LEU A 71 -9.41 -6.22 3.40
C LEU A 71 -9.27 -5.46 4.71
N GLU A 72 -10.31 -4.78 5.19
CA GLU A 72 -10.29 -4.10 6.48
C GLU A 72 -10.01 -5.07 7.63
N ALA A 73 -10.73 -6.20 7.66
CA ALA A 73 -10.52 -7.24 8.67
C ALA A 73 -9.11 -7.83 8.61
N ALA A 74 -8.62 -8.18 7.41
CA ALA A 74 -7.29 -8.74 7.21
C ALA A 74 -6.18 -7.73 7.56
N PHE A 75 -6.35 -6.47 7.19
CA PHE A 75 -5.35 -5.41 7.35
C PHE A 75 -5.12 -5.00 8.81
N ARG A 76 -6.10 -5.21 9.71
CA ARG A 76 -5.95 -4.95 11.15
C ARG A 76 -4.69 -5.61 11.75
N LYS A 77 -4.26 -6.76 11.23
CA LYS A 77 -3.01 -7.45 11.64
C LYS A 77 -1.74 -6.64 11.35
N TYR A 78 -1.79 -5.69 10.41
CA TYR A 78 -0.66 -4.94 9.87
C TYR A 78 -0.73 -3.43 10.11
N ALA A 79 -1.88 -2.91 10.54
CA ALA A 79 -2.16 -1.47 10.68
C ALA A 79 -1.16 -0.69 11.56
N HIS A 80 -0.57 -1.33 12.57
CA HIS A 80 0.39 -0.70 13.48
C HIS A 80 1.79 -0.52 12.88
N ASN A 81 2.05 -1.10 11.70
CA ASN A 81 3.39 -1.10 11.12
C ASN A 81 3.58 0.01 10.09
N CYS A 82 2.54 0.58 9.48
CA CYS A 82 2.69 1.49 8.35
C CYS A 82 1.67 2.64 8.35
N ASN A 83 1.97 3.67 7.56
CA ASN A 83 1.00 4.73 7.27
C ASN A 83 -0.05 4.15 6.32
N VAL A 84 -1.31 4.56 6.48
CA VAL A 84 -2.45 3.98 5.75
C VAL A 84 -3.18 5.06 4.98
N ALA A 85 -3.53 4.77 3.72
CA ALA A 85 -4.45 5.57 2.93
C ALA A 85 -5.52 4.69 2.29
N TRP A 86 -6.71 5.26 2.07
CA TRP A 86 -7.87 4.55 1.53
C TRP A 86 -8.21 5.06 0.13
N ILE A 87 -8.53 4.14 -0.78
CA ILE A 87 -8.90 4.41 -2.17
C ILE A 87 -10.42 4.35 -2.27
N GLY A 88 -11.05 5.41 -2.78
CA GLY A 88 -12.50 5.43 -3.04
C GLY A 88 -13.36 6.13 -1.99
N ASP A 89 -12.83 6.48 -0.81
CA ASP A 89 -13.56 7.29 0.18
C ASP A 89 -13.62 8.78 -0.17
N LEU A 90 -12.87 9.21 -1.18
CA LEU A 90 -12.84 10.60 -1.63
C LEU A 90 -12.72 10.66 -3.16
N PRO A 91 -13.74 11.14 -3.90
CA PRO A 91 -13.52 11.53 -5.28
C PRO A 91 -12.53 12.71 -5.30
N GLY A 92 -11.26 12.43 -5.62
CA GLY A 92 -10.23 13.45 -5.86
C GLY A 92 -9.23 13.78 -4.73
N VAL A 93 -8.98 12.91 -3.73
CA VAL A 93 -8.00 13.21 -2.64
C VAL A 93 -6.76 12.31 -2.64
N LYS A 94 -5.59 12.95 -2.39
CA LYS A 94 -4.30 12.38 -1.95
C LYS A 94 -4.10 12.62 -0.44
N ILE A 95 -3.50 11.67 0.29
CA ILE A 95 -3.07 11.89 1.68
C ILE A 95 -1.61 12.37 1.71
N LEU A 96 -1.40 13.61 2.13
CA LEU A 96 -0.12 14.13 2.63
C LEU A 96 -0.31 14.42 4.12
N GLY A 97 0.59 13.87 4.95
CA GLY A 97 0.49 13.90 6.41
C GLY A 97 0.28 15.31 6.97
N ASP A 98 -0.55 15.37 8.02
CA ASP A 98 -0.79 16.48 8.96
C ASP A 98 -0.65 17.90 8.38
N LYS A 99 -1.39 18.19 7.30
CA LYS A 99 -1.98 19.51 7.02
C LYS A 99 -2.87 19.44 5.78
N GLU A 100 -4.14 19.82 5.95
CA GLU A 100 -5.07 19.99 4.84
C GLU A 100 -4.51 20.99 3.82
N SER A 101 -4.41 20.56 2.55
CA SER A 101 -4.46 21.47 1.41
C SER A 101 -5.08 20.76 0.23
N SER A 102 -6.15 21.36 -0.31
CA SER A 102 -6.78 20.95 -1.55
C SER A 102 -6.02 21.58 -2.72
N GLY A 103 -5.54 20.74 -3.64
CA GLY A 103 -4.91 21.19 -4.87
C GLY A 103 -4.36 20.02 -5.70
N PHE A 104 -4.77 19.94 -6.96
CA PHE A 104 -4.17 19.07 -7.96
C PHE A 104 -3.06 19.85 -8.66
N GLU A 105 -1.81 19.50 -8.41
CA GLU A 105 -0.71 19.83 -9.31
C GLU A 105 0.25 18.64 -9.41
N MET A 106 0.49 18.21 -10.65
CA MET A 106 1.40 17.13 -10.99
C MET A 106 2.77 17.76 -11.23
N LEU A 107 3.68 17.63 -10.26
CA LEU A 107 5.09 17.97 -10.45
C LEU A 107 5.93 16.73 -10.21
N ILE A 108 6.32 16.08 -11.31
CA ILE A 108 7.53 15.26 -11.33
C ILE A 108 8.66 16.23 -11.66
N GLU A 109 9.51 16.55 -10.67
CA GLU A 109 10.86 17.07 -10.92
C GLU A 109 11.90 16.29 -10.10
N PRO A 110 13.12 16.09 -10.65
CA PRO A 110 13.99 14.98 -10.27
C PRO A 110 14.74 15.25 -8.97
N LEU A 111 15.06 14.17 -8.24
CA LEU A 111 15.92 14.20 -7.06
C LEU A 111 17.20 15.00 -7.33
N ARG A 112 17.43 16.05 -6.55
CA ARG A 112 18.78 16.55 -6.24
C ARG A 112 18.95 16.80 -4.76
N LEU A 113 19.91 16.06 -4.19
CA LEU A 113 20.64 16.39 -2.96
C LEU A 113 20.98 17.89 -2.91
N HIS A 114 20.81 18.55 -1.76
CA HIS A 114 21.88 19.25 -1.03
C HIS A 114 21.38 19.84 0.30
N ARG A 115 22.28 19.79 1.30
CA ARG A 115 22.17 20.37 2.65
C ARG A 115 22.10 21.90 2.63
N CYS A 116 21.44 22.49 3.63
CA CYS A 116 21.79 23.79 4.26
C CYS A 116 21.02 23.84 5.60
N VAL A 117 21.62 23.61 6.77
CA VAL A 117 22.42 24.54 7.59
C VAL A 117 21.84 25.95 7.57
N SER A 118 21.11 26.30 8.63
CA SER A 118 20.62 27.65 8.93
C SER A 118 21.65 28.42 9.77
N PRO A 119 21.86 29.73 9.54
CA PRO A 119 22.54 30.60 10.50
C PRO A 119 21.70 30.84 11.76
#